data_AF-A0A3S0Y9Z8-F1
#
_entry.id   AF-A0A3S0Y9Z8-F1
#
_cell.length_a   1.000
_cell.length_b   1.000
_cell.length_c   1.000
_cell.angle_alpha   90.00
_cell.angle_beta   90.00
_cell.angle_gamma   90.00
#
_symmetry.space_group_name_H-M   'P 1'
#
loop_
_entity.id
_entity.type
_entity.pdbx_description
1 polymer ?
#
loop_
_entity_poly.entity_id
_entity_poly.type
_entity_poly.pdbx_seq_one_letter_code
_entity_poly.pdbx_strand_id
1 'polypeptide(L)'
;MRKWIAGILSVVAINAAQADFPGLNKWTVDQTTDPLTDDVRVTAGVAIADGLQFILQCSSGNFGAIIAPVKPEITMEFITMDSSAEVSWRVDDIPAVTEEWQILPARAGRSPVVVNTNAHEMVRAVMNANNRLVLRVHGITGVFGVDNAEGYIQQVLDACDITY
;
A
#
# COMPACT_ATOMS: atom_id res chain seq x y z
N MET A 1 -34.92 57.72 7.47
CA MET A 1 -34.35 56.45 7.99
C MET A 1 -34.38 55.40 6.89
N ARG A 2 -33.24 55.07 6.27
CA ARG A 2 -33.05 53.86 5.45
C ARG A 2 -31.61 53.38 5.67
N LYS A 3 -31.47 52.23 6.32
CA LYS A 3 -30.19 51.54 6.59
C LYS A 3 -29.87 50.69 5.35
N TRP A 4 -28.68 50.86 4.78
CA TRP A 4 -28.14 49.91 3.80
C TRP A 4 -27.17 48.99 4.53
N ILE A 5 -27.51 47.70 4.54
CA ILE A 5 -26.71 46.64 5.15
C ILE A 5 -25.64 46.24 4.15
N ALA A 6 -24.38 46.24 4.60
CA ALA A 6 -23.24 45.72 3.90
C ALA A 6 -23.42 44.22 3.62
N GLY A 7 -23.48 43.84 2.35
CA GLY A 7 -23.43 42.45 1.92
C GLY A 7 -21.99 41.97 1.87
N ILE A 8 -21.59 41.20 2.87
CA ILE A 8 -20.33 40.45 2.90
C ILE A 8 -20.44 39.34 1.85
N LEU A 9 -19.68 39.46 0.77
CA LEU A 9 -19.42 38.38 -0.19
C LEU A 9 -18.48 37.37 0.49
N SER A 10 -19.06 36.46 1.25
CA SER A 10 -18.36 35.24 1.68
C SER A 10 -18.18 34.34 0.46
N VAL A 11 -17.04 34.47 -0.21
CA VAL A 11 -16.54 33.43 -1.10
C VAL A 11 -16.26 32.22 -0.21
N VAL A 12 -17.22 31.29 -0.17
CA VAL A 12 -17.03 29.96 0.39
C VAL A 12 -15.89 29.35 -0.42
N ALA A 13 -14.70 29.29 0.18
CA ALA A 13 -13.62 28.47 -0.31
C ALA A 13 -14.17 27.05 -0.39
N ILE A 14 -14.44 26.59 -1.61
CA ILE A 14 -14.72 25.19 -1.89
C ILE A 14 -13.41 24.51 -1.50
N ASN A 15 -13.38 23.94 -0.29
CA ASN A 15 -12.40 22.94 0.06
C ASN A 15 -12.55 21.87 -1.02
N ALA A 16 -11.64 21.90 -1.98
CA ALA A 16 -11.40 20.76 -2.84
C ALA A 16 -11.08 19.62 -1.87
N ALA A 17 -12.07 18.77 -1.64
CA ALA A 17 -11.85 17.45 -1.09
C ALA A 17 -10.95 16.74 -2.10
N GLN A 18 -9.64 16.96 -1.98
CA GLN A 18 -8.69 15.91 -2.30
C GLN A 18 -9.16 14.75 -1.43
N ALA A 19 -9.84 13.80 -2.06
CA ALA A 19 -10.20 12.56 -1.42
C ALA A 19 -8.88 11.98 -0.92
N ASP A 20 -8.66 12.07 0.38
CA ASP A 20 -7.50 11.47 1.03
C ASP A 20 -7.51 10.00 0.64
N PHE A 21 -6.52 9.59 -0.15
CA PHE A 21 -6.33 8.18 -0.46
C PHE A 21 -6.23 7.44 0.88
N PRO A 22 -7.14 6.49 1.17
CA PRO A 22 -7.08 5.75 2.44
C PRO A 22 -5.71 5.07 2.55
N GLY A 23 -5.04 5.28 3.68
CA GLY A 23 -3.70 4.75 3.93
C GLY A 23 -2.54 5.58 3.35
N LEU A 24 -2.76 6.82 2.92
CA LEU A 24 -1.66 7.71 2.53
C LEU A 24 -0.78 8.06 3.74
N ASN A 25 0.49 7.69 3.66
CA ASN A 25 1.55 7.82 4.66
C ASN A 25 1.20 7.22 6.04
N LYS A 26 0.17 6.37 6.12
CA LYS A 26 -0.26 5.71 7.35
C LYS A 26 -0.67 4.29 7.05
N TRP A 27 -0.28 3.38 7.92
CA TRP A 27 -0.78 2.02 7.85
C TRP A 27 -2.28 1.99 8.13
N THR A 28 -2.99 1.22 7.32
CA THR A 28 -4.41 0.94 7.46
C THR A 28 -4.66 -0.53 7.25
N VAL A 29 -5.75 -1.03 7.83
CA VAL A 29 -6.29 -2.36 7.57
C VAL A 29 -7.72 -2.24 7.06
N ASP A 30 -8.06 -3.06 6.09
CA ASP A 30 -9.39 -3.23 5.55
C ASP A 30 -9.76 -4.72 5.51
N GLN A 31 -11.04 -5.01 5.67
CA GLN A 31 -11.58 -6.34 5.60
C GLN A 31 -12.74 -6.35 4.60
N THR A 32 -12.60 -7.16 3.55
CA THR A 32 -13.66 -7.36 2.56
C THR A 32 -14.12 -8.82 2.61
N THR A 33 -15.42 -9.07 2.59
CA THR A 33 -15.98 -10.42 2.42
C THR A 33 -16.52 -10.56 1.00
N ASP A 34 -16.10 -11.61 0.28
CA ASP A 34 -16.68 -11.94 -1.02
C ASP A 34 -18.14 -12.40 -0.83
N PRO A 35 -19.13 -11.76 -1.45
CA PRO A 35 -20.53 -12.07 -1.22
C PRO A 35 -21.00 -13.38 -1.90
N LEU A 36 -20.17 -14.01 -2.74
CA LEU A 36 -20.46 -15.27 -3.41
C LEU A 36 -19.84 -16.47 -2.71
N THR A 37 -18.62 -16.31 -2.18
CA THR A 37 -17.87 -17.42 -1.57
C THR A 37 -17.77 -17.33 -0.05
N ASP A 38 -18.23 -16.21 0.54
CA ASP A 38 -18.02 -15.86 1.95
C ASP A 38 -16.53 -15.76 2.36
N ASP A 39 -15.62 -15.73 1.37
CA ASP A 39 -14.19 -15.62 1.62
C ASP A 39 -13.87 -14.26 2.22
N VAL A 40 -13.27 -14.27 3.41
CA VAL A 40 -12.76 -13.09 4.06
C VAL A 40 -11.37 -12.78 3.53
N ARG A 41 -11.21 -11.54 3.06
CA ARG A 41 -9.94 -10.97 2.66
C ARG A 41 -9.55 -9.85 3.62
N VAL A 42 -8.43 -10.02 4.30
CA VAL A 42 -7.86 -8.99 5.18
C VAL A 42 -6.66 -8.38 4.49
N THR A 43 -6.61 -7.06 4.43
CA THR A 43 -5.59 -6.30 3.72
C THR A 43 -5.04 -5.21 4.61
N ALA A 44 -3.74 -5.22 4.88
CA ALA A 44 -3.06 -4.11 5.54
C ALA A 44 -2.05 -3.47 4.60
N GLY A 45 -1.88 -2.17 4.64
CA GLY A 45 -0.91 -1.53 3.78
C GLY A 45 -0.77 -0.04 4.01
N VAL A 46 0.16 0.54 3.26
CA VAL A 46 0.51 1.96 3.29
C VAL A 46 0.81 2.42 1.87
N ALA A 47 0.23 3.56 1.48
CA ALA A 47 0.56 4.27 0.24
C ALA A 47 1.42 5.48 0.56
N ILE A 48 2.29 5.90 -0.36
CA ILE A 48 3.09 7.12 -0.20
C ILE A 48 2.73 8.15 -1.26
N ALA A 49 2.97 9.42 -0.93
CA ALA A 49 2.67 10.54 -1.82
C ALA A 49 3.41 10.47 -3.16
N ASP A 50 4.53 9.74 -3.24
CA ASP A 50 5.29 9.53 -4.48
C ASP A 50 4.64 8.52 -5.42
N GLY A 51 3.56 7.86 -5.01
CA GLY A 51 2.72 7.07 -5.90
C GLY A 51 2.96 5.56 -5.88
N LEU A 52 3.68 5.05 -4.89
CA LEU A 52 3.77 3.62 -4.58
C LEU A 52 2.90 3.24 -3.38
N GLN A 53 2.43 2.01 -3.38
CA GLN A 53 1.72 1.39 -2.28
C GLN A 53 2.33 0.02 -1.97
N PHE A 54 2.50 -0.26 -0.68
CA PHE A 54 2.88 -1.56 -0.16
C PHE A 54 1.70 -2.17 0.59
N ILE A 55 1.37 -3.41 0.27
CA ILE A 55 0.18 -4.10 0.78
C ILE A 55 0.57 -5.52 1.21
N LEU A 56 0.05 -5.94 2.34
CA LEU A 56 -0.02 -7.33 2.79
C LEU A 56 -1.46 -7.78 2.71
N GLN A 57 -1.68 -8.97 2.17
CA GLN A 57 -3.03 -9.51 2.01
C GLN A 57 -3.07 -10.97 2.49
N CYS A 58 -4.12 -11.29 3.22
CA CYS A 58 -4.55 -12.65 3.49
C CYS A 58 -5.88 -12.92 2.78
N SER A 59 -5.99 -14.02 2.05
CA SER A 59 -7.24 -14.49 1.44
C SER A 59 -7.26 -16.01 1.39
N SER A 60 -8.30 -16.61 1.97
CA SER A 60 -8.49 -18.07 2.00
C SER A 60 -7.23 -18.82 2.49
N GLY A 61 -6.58 -18.31 3.55
CA GLY A 61 -5.34 -18.85 4.12
C GLY A 61 -4.06 -18.56 3.32
N ASN A 62 -4.14 -17.84 2.19
CA ASN A 62 -2.98 -17.47 1.39
C ASN A 62 -2.50 -16.07 1.75
N PHE A 63 -1.24 -15.98 2.16
CA PHE A 63 -0.57 -14.73 2.48
C PHE A 63 0.29 -14.24 1.32
N GLY A 64 0.35 -12.93 1.12
CA GLY A 64 1.29 -12.33 0.16
C GLY A 64 1.51 -10.85 0.38
N ALA A 65 2.67 -10.38 -0.09
CA ALA A 65 3.00 -8.97 -0.21
C ALA A 65 2.82 -8.49 -1.65
N ILE A 66 2.38 -7.24 -1.81
CA ILE A 66 2.06 -6.62 -3.09
C ILE A 66 2.63 -5.21 -3.11
N ILE A 67 3.29 -4.84 -4.21
CA ILE A 67 3.67 -3.47 -4.53
C ILE A 67 2.81 -3.01 -5.71
N ALA A 68 2.12 -1.90 -5.54
CA ALA A 68 1.19 -1.37 -6.53
C ALA A 68 1.46 0.13 -6.80
N PRO A 69 1.35 0.58 -8.06
CA PRO A 69 1.33 1.99 -8.38
C PRO A 69 -0.05 2.59 -8.07
N VAL A 70 -0.09 3.75 -7.41
CA VAL A 70 -1.34 4.50 -7.14
C VAL A 70 -1.51 5.74 -8.01
N LYS A 71 -0.45 6.14 -8.73
CA LYS A 71 -0.50 7.26 -9.67
C LYS A 71 -0.31 6.81 -11.12
N PRO A 72 -0.95 7.48 -12.10
CA PRO A 72 -0.80 7.14 -13.52
C PRO A 72 0.65 7.16 -14.00
N GLU A 73 1.46 8.13 -13.56
CA GLU A 73 2.87 8.24 -13.94
C GLU A 73 3.70 7.05 -13.48
N ILE A 74 3.49 6.57 -12.25
CA ILE A 74 4.16 5.38 -11.72
C ILE A 74 3.60 4.12 -12.38
N THR A 75 2.31 4.12 -12.74
CA THR A 75 1.68 2.98 -13.42
C THR A 75 2.35 2.66 -14.75
N MET A 76 2.81 3.68 -15.49
CA MET A 76 3.52 3.49 -16.76
C MET A 76 4.86 2.74 -16.57
N GLU A 77 5.55 2.94 -15.45
CA GLU A 77 6.81 2.26 -15.11
C GLU A 77 6.61 0.77 -14.77
N PHE A 78 5.38 0.36 -14.41
CA PHE A 78 5.04 -1.04 -14.13
C PHE A 78 4.54 -1.80 -15.38
N ILE A 79 4.40 -1.12 -16.53
CA ILE A 79 4.03 -1.78 -17.78
C ILE A 79 5.28 -2.45 -18.36
N THR A 80 5.36 -3.76 -18.22
CA THR A 80 6.43 -4.58 -18.79
C THR A 80 5.90 -5.87 -19.41
N MET A 81 6.71 -6.48 -20.29
CA MET A 81 6.49 -7.82 -20.82
C MET A 81 7.09 -8.92 -19.92
N ASP A 82 7.87 -8.54 -18.92
CA ASP A 82 8.50 -9.48 -18.00
C ASP A 82 7.46 -10.15 -17.08
N SER A 83 7.76 -11.37 -16.66
CA SER A 83 6.95 -12.12 -15.68
C SER A 83 7.41 -11.92 -14.24
N SER A 84 8.60 -11.35 -14.05
CA SER A 84 9.21 -11.06 -12.75
C SER A 84 9.85 -9.69 -12.73
N ALA A 85 9.97 -9.11 -11.54
CA ALA A 85 10.68 -7.88 -11.28
C ALA A 85 11.68 -8.09 -10.14
N GLU A 86 12.85 -7.49 -10.28
CA GLU A 86 13.78 -7.35 -9.16
C GLU A 86 13.20 -6.33 -8.16
N VAL A 87 13.05 -6.76 -6.91
CA VAL A 87 12.63 -5.91 -5.79
C VAL A 87 13.76 -5.88 -4.77
N SER A 88 14.30 -4.69 -4.52
CA SER A 88 15.23 -4.46 -3.42
C SER A 88 14.50 -3.83 -2.25
N TRP A 89 14.68 -4.35 -1.05
CA TRP A 89 14.06 -3.84 0.15
C TRP A 89 15.05 -3.70 1.29
N ARG A 90 14.79 -2.73 2.18
CA ARG A 90 15.56 -2.49 3.39
C ARG A 90 14.65 -2.01 4.49
N VAL A 91 14.88 -2.49 5.71
CA VAL A 91 14.28 -1.92 6.92
C VAL A 91 15.35 -1.17 7.71
N ASP A 92 15.02 0.06 8.12
CA ASP A 92 15.91 0.95 8.86
C ASP A 92 17.33 1.03 8.25
N ASP A 93 18.33 0.54 9.00
CA ASP A 93 19.75 0.53 8.67
C ASP A 93 20.31 -0.89 8.42
N ILE A 94 19.44 -1.90 8.36
CA ILE A 94 19.83 -3.27 7.99
C ILE A 94 20.32 -3.28 6.52
N PRO A 95 21.25 -4.15 6.09
CA PRO A 95 21.60 -4.27 4.67
C PRO A 95 20.38 -4.55 3.79
N ALA A 96 20.38 -3.98 2.57
CA ALA A 96 19.31 -4.24 1.62
C ALA A 96 19.34 -5.68 1.12
N VAL A 97 18.16 -6.27 0.97
CA VAL A 97 17.93 -7.59 0.37
C VAL A 97 17.34 -7.38 -1.02
N THR A 98 17.76 -8.20 -1.98
CA THR A 98 17.22 -8.18 -3.35
C THR A 98 16.63 -9.53 -3.69
N GLU A 99 15.40 -9.53 -4.20
CA GLU A 99 14.62 -10.72 -4.52
C GLU A 99 13.95 -10.57 -5.89
N GLU A 100 13.63 -11.69 -6.54
CA GLU A 100 12.73 -11.69 -7.69
C GLU A 100 11.29 -11.92 -7.24
N TRP A 101 10.40 -11.00 -7.62
CA TRP A 101 8.97 -11.06 -7.32
C TRP A 101 8.18 -11.25 -8.62
N GLN A 102 7.00 -11.86 -8.54
CA GLN A 102 6.17 -12.11 -9.72
C GLN A 102 5.43 -10.84 -10.16
N ILE A 103 5.31 -10.62 -11.46
CA ILE A 103 4.49 -9.54 -12.01
C ILE A 103 3.10 -10.10 -12.32
N LEU A 104 2.07 -9.48 -11.75
CA LEU A 104 0.70 -9.71 -12.16
C LEU A 104 0.31 -8.61 -13.17
N PRO A 105 0.04 -8.98 -14.44
CA PRO A 105 -0.24 -8.00 -15.47
C PRO A 105 -1.56 -7.27 -15.22
N ALA A 106 -1.65 -6.06 -15.77
CA ALA A 106 -2.86 -5.25 -15.72
C ALA A 106 -4.06 -6.01 -16.28
N ARG A 107 -5.24 -5.78 -15.70
CA ARG A 107 -6.53 -6.27 -16.21
C ARG A 107 -7.50 -5.09 -16.30
N ALA A 108 -8.66 -5.29 -16.95
CA ALA A 108 -9.67 -4.26 -17.04
C ALA A 108 -10.02 -3.70 -15.63
N GLY A 109 -9.72 -2.42 -15.41
CA GLY A 109 -9.93 -1.73 -14.13
C GLY A 109 -8.90 -2.03 -13.03
N ARG A 110 -7.76 -2.68 -13.33
CA ARG A 110 -6.70 -2.98 -12.36
C ARG A 110 -5.32 -2.68 -12.92
N SER A 111 -4.52 -1.92 -12.15
CA SER A 111 -3.11 -1.67 -12.43
C SER A 111 -2.27 -2.96 -12.36
N PRO A 112 -1.16 -3.04 -13.11
CA PRO A 112 -0.17 -4.09 -12.90
C PRO A 112 0.41 -3.98 -11.47
N VAL A 113 0.76 -5.12 -10.87
CA VAL A 113 1.33 -5.17 -9.52
C VAL A 113 2.46 -6.18 -9.46
N VAL A 114 3.35 -6.02 -8.49
CA VAL A 114 4.46 -6.94 -8.21
C VAL A 114 4.18 -7.66 -6.89
N VAL A 115 4.24 -8.98 -6.87
CA VAL A 115 3.77 -9.81 -5.75
C VAL A 115 4.82 -10.84 -5.29
N ASN A 116 4.86 -11.09 -3.99
CA ASN A 116 5.62 -12.16 -3.38
C ASN A 116 4.76 -12.91 -2.35
N THR A 117 4.52 -14.20 -2.60
CA THR A 117 3.74 -15.08 -1.71
C THR A 117 4.59 -15.71 -0.59
N ASN A 118 5.90 -15.47 -0.59
CA ASN A 118 6.85 -15.93 0.44
C ASN A 118 7.53 -14.74 1.14
N ALA A 119 6.77 -13.66 1.37
CA ALA A 119 7.28 -12.41 1.93
C ALA A 119 7.54 -12.45 3.46
N HIS A 120 7.62 -13.63 4.07
CA HIS A 120 7.67 -13.78 5.54
C HIS A 120 8.90 -13.11 6.17
N GLU A 121 10.07 -13.18 5.52
CA GLU A 121 11.30 -12.56 6.04
C GLU A 121 11.18 -11.03 6.07
N MET A 122 10.77 -10.43 4.95
CA MET A 122 10.53 -8.99 4.85
C MET A 122 9.49 -8.54 5.89
N VAL A 123 8.38 -9.28 6.02
CA VAL A 123 7.30 -8.93 6.95
C VAL A 123 7.78 -8.95 8.40
N ARG A 124 8.54 -9.99 8.78
CA ARG A 124 9.17 -10.04 10.10
C ARG A 124 10.11 -8.87 10.31
N ALA A 125 10.91 -8.50 9.30
CA ALA A 125 11.78 -7.33 9.39
C ALA A 125 10.97 -6.03 9.60
N VAL A 126 9.87 -5.84 8.88
CA VAL A 126 9.00 -4.66 9.01
C VAL A 126 8.32 -4.59 10.38
N MET A 127 7.86 -5.72 10.94
CA MET A 127 7.27 -5.76 12.27
C MET A 127 8.26 -5.35 13.38
N ASN A 128 9.55 -5.63 13.18
CA ASN A 128 10.61 -5.27 14.12
C ASN A 128 11.30 -3.93 13.78
N ALA A 129 10.77 -3.21 12.80
CA ALA A 129 11.32 -1.93 12.36
C ALA A 129 11.03 -0.81 13.36
N ASN A 130 11.95 0.15 13.45
CA ASN A 130 11.81 1.32 14.30
C ASN A 130 11.32 2.56 13.54
N ASN A 131 11.65 2.67 12.24
CA ASN A 131 11.45 3.91 11.51
C ASN A 131 10.84 3.70 10.13
N ARG A 132 11.49 2.90 9.27
CA ARG A 132 11.11 2.87 7.84
C ARG A 132 11.36 1.55 7.14
N LEU A 133 10.51 1.29 6.15
CA LEU A 133 10.71 0.35 5.06
C LEU A 133 11.08 1.15 3.80
N VAL A 134 12.15 0.75 3.11
CA VAL A 134 12.53 1.28 1.80
C VAL A 134 12.35 0.15 0.79
N LEU A 135 11.60 0.41 -0.27
CA LEU A 135 11.39 -0.53 -1.38
C LEU A 135 11.84 0.10 -2.68
N ARG A 136 12.48 -0.69 -3.55
CA ARG A 136 12.82 -0.30 -4.91
C ARG A 136 12.34 -1.36 -5.89
N VAL A 137 11.62 -0.91 -6.93
CA VAL A 137 11.11 -1.75 -8.01
C VAL A 137 11.05 -0.94 -9.30
N HIS A 138 11.44 -1.51 -10.43
CA HIS A 138 11.51 -0.80 -11.73
C HIS A 138 12.22 0.56 -11.67
N GLY A 139 13.29 0.65 -10.85
CA GLY A 139 14.04 1.89 -10.65
C GLY A 139 13.38 2.91 -9.72
N ILE A 140 12.09 2.78 -9.41
CA ILE A 140 11.34 3.65 -8.50
C ILE A 140 11.63 3.23 -7.06
N THR A 141 11.90 4.21 -6.19
CA THR A 141 12.13 3.97 -4.76
C THR A 141 11.01 4.59 -3.94
N GLY A 142 10.42 3.81 -3.05
CA GLY A 142 9.45 4.26 -2.06
C GLY A 142 10.01 4.14 -0.64
N VAL A 143 9.73 5.14 0.20
CA VAL A 143 10.09 5.15 1.62
C VAL A 143 8.81 5.22 2.45
N PHE A 144 8.54 4.16 3.20
CA PHE A 144 7.32 3.97 3.98
C PHE A 144 7.66 4.07 5.47
N GLY A 145 6.95 4.93 6.21
CA GLY A 145 7.00 4.92 7.66
C GLY A 145 6.41 3.61 8.20
N VAL A 146 6.97 3.10 9.29
CA VAL A 146 6.51 1.84 9.93
C VAL A 146 5.80 2.07 11.27
N ASP A 147 5.43 3.32 11.57
CA ASP A 147 4.68 3.66 12.78
C ASP A 147 3.40 2.83 12.89
N ASN A 148 3.29 2.05 13.98
CA ASN A 148 2.20 1.10 14.25
C ASN A 148 2.03 -0.02 13.21
N ALA A 149 2.98 -0.23 12.30
CA ALA A 149 2.88 -1.26 11.27
C ALA A 149 2.63 -2.65 11.87
N GLU A 150 3.34 -3.00 12.96
CA GLU A 150 3.21 -4.28 13.66
C GLU A 150 1.75 -4.67 13.93
N GLY A 151 0.95 -3.78 14.52
CA GLY A 151 -0.44 -4.07 14.86
C GLY A 151 -1.36 -4.27 13.65
N TYR A 152 -1.08 -3.64 12.52
CA TYR A 152 -1.84 -3.84 11.28
C TYR A 152 -1.39 -5.10 10.54
N ILE A 153 -0.07 -5.37 10.55
CA ILE A 153 0.50 -6.59 9.97
C ILE A 153 -0.01 -7.81 10.74
N GLN A 154 -0.04 -7.77 12.08
CA GLN A 154 -0.51 -8.88 12.90
C GLN A 154 -1.95 -9.29 12.56
N GLN A 155 -2.84 -8.33 12.29
CA GLN A 155 -4.22 -8.63 11.87
C GLN A 155 -4.29 -9.42 10.55
N VAL A 156 -3.37 -9.18 9.62
CA VAL A 156 -3.28 -9.95 8.37
C VAL A 156 -2.72 -11.35 8.63
N LEU A 157 -1.72 -11.47 9.49
CA LEU A 157 -1.12 -12.75 9.86
C LEU A 157 -2.09 -13.64 10.61
N ASP A 158 -2.83 -13.08 11.58
CA ASP A 158 -3.87 -13.76 12.34
C ASP A 158 -4.97 -14.30 11.42
N ALA A 159 -5.38 -13.52 10.41
CA ALA A 159 -6.37 -13.95 9.42
C ALA A 159 -5.89 -15.14 8.56
N CYS A 160 -4.58 -15.39 8.51
CA CYS A 160 -3.94 -16.47 7.77
C CYS A 160 -3.38 -17.57 8.68
N ASP A 161 -3.67 -17.54 9.98
CA ASP A 161 -3.14 -18.48 10.99
C ASP A 161 -1.59 -18.57 10.99
N ILE A 162 -0.89 -17.45 10.73
CA ILE A 162 0.58 -17.37 10.72
C ILE A 162 1.08 -16.79 12.04
N THR A 163 2.00 -17.50 12.70
CA THR A 163 2.66 -17.05 13.94
C THR A 163 4.18 -16.97 13.79
N TYR A 164 4.80 -15.97 14.41
CA TYR A 164 6.26 -15.75 14.41
C TYR A 164 6.89 -15.90 15.78
#